data_AF-A0A950SUS6-F1
#
_entry.id   AF-A0A950SUS6-F1
#
_cell.length_a   1.000
_cell.length_b   1.000
_cell.length_c   1.000
_cell.angle_alpha   90.00
_cell.angle_beta   90.00
_cell.angle_gamma   90.00
#
_symmetry.space_group_name_H-M   'P 1'
#
loop_
_entity.id
_entity.type
_entity.pdbx_description
1 polymer ?
#
loop_
_entity_poly.entity_id
_entity_poly.type
_entity_poly.pdbx_seq_one_letter_code
_entity_poly.pdbx_strand_id
1 'polypeptide(L)'
;MEIEHEKPADHYLYCFSVDYRIRLFADFRANACVVITNQDEFKRRLLSAARKAMPKWYLEIGMAKYIDPYFVLQLLPNTGAEILFFKHLRFFYQNEWRLVALPPPNCHGPEGPLYLKLGDMRDISQLIVLRGNPFARQAEVPSCGAKK
;
A
#
# COMPACT_ATOMS: atom_id res chain seq x y z
N MET A 1 -25.32 -8.68 4.01
CA MET A 1 -24.75 -9.06 5.32
C MET A 1 -23.50 -8.23 5.49
N GLU A 2 -23.54 -7.28 6.41
CA GLU A 2 -22.37 -6.52 6.82
C GLU A 2 -21.75 -7.25 8.00
N ILE A 3 -20.43 -7.45 7.97
CA ILE A 3 -19.68 -8.12 9.03
C ILE A 3 -18.78 -7.07 9.64
N GLU A 4 -19.02 -6.76 10.90
CA GLU A 4 -18.17 -5.88 11.69
C GLU A 4 -17.25 -6.75 12.56
N HIS A 5 -15.95 -6.50 12.46
CA HIS A 5 -14.96 -7.10 13.34
C HIS A 5 -14.01 -6.00 13.81
N GLU A 6 -13.80 -5.93 15.11
CA GLU A 6 -12.91 -4.94 15.69
C GLU A 6 -11.46 -5.31 15.35
N LYS A 7 -10.73 -4.37 14.76
CA LYS A 7 -9.30 -4.55 14.48
C LYS A 7 -8.53 -4.61 15.81
N PRO A 8 -7.40 -5.32 15.88
CA PRO A 8 -6.66 -5.49 17.14
C PRO A 8 -6.16 -4.17 17.75
N ALA A 9 -5.74 -3.23 16.90
CA ALA A 9 -5.28 -1.89 17.30
C ALA A 9 -5.26 -0.93 16.09
N ASP A 10 -5.20 0.36 16.38
CA ASP A 10 -4.73 1.35 15.43
C ASP A 10 -3.27 1.06 15.06
N HIS A 11 -2.94 1.08 13.76
CA HIS A 11 -1.68 0.55 13.23
C HIS A 11 -1.25 1.32 11.99
N TYR A 12 0.04 1.25 11.65
CA TYR A 12 0.49 1.68 10.33
C TYR A 12 0.40 0.51 9.34
N LEU A 13 -0.03 0.83 8.12
CA LEU A 13 -0.04 -0.08 7.00
C LEU A 13 0.63 0.59 5.81
N TYR A 14 1.62 -0.07 5.22
CA TYR A 14 2.24 0.40 3.98
C TYR A 14 2.21 -0.69 2.92
N CYS A 15 1.52 -0.39 1.82
CA CYS A 15 1.16 -1.34 0.77
C CYS A 15 2.02 -1.12 -0.48
N PHE A 16 2.51 -2.21 -1.06
CA PHE A 16 3.25 -2.26 -2.31
C PHE A 16 2.55 -3.23 -3.26
N SER A 17 2.74 -3.07 -4.56
CA SER A 17 2.44 -4.16 -5.50
C SER A 17 3.72 -4.91 -5.87
N VAL A 18 3.63 -6.22 -6.01
CA VAL A 18 4.73 -7.09 -6.44
C VAL A 18 5.01 -6.93 -7.94
N ASP A 19 4.01 -6.51 -8.73
CA ASP A 19 4.13 -6.27 -10.16
C ASP A 19 3.55 -4.90 -10.55
N TYR A 20 3.98 -4.33 -11.68
CA TYR A 20 3.40 -3.08 -12.20
C TYR A 20 2.62 -3.37 -13.48
N ARG A 21 1.29 -3.43 -13.35
CA ARG A 21 0.37 -3.59 -14.49
C ARG A 21 -0.21 -2.26 -14.90
N ILE A 22 -0.51 -2.09 -16.18
CA ILE A 22 -1.15 -0.87 -16.74
C ILE A 22 -2.40 -0.48 -15.95
N ARG A 23 -3.20 -1.46 -15.51
CA ARG A 23 -4.38 -1.22 -14.67
C ARG A 23 -4.07 -0.49 -13.36
N LEU A 24 -2.92 -0.75 -12.72
CA LEU A 24 -2.55 -0.08 -11.47
C LEU A 24 -2.34 1.42 -11.69
N PHE A 25 -1.75 1.82 -12.82
CA PHE A 25 -1.62 3.24 -13.16
C PHE A 25 -2.99 3.93 -13.27
N ALA A 26 -4.00 3.23 -13.82
CA ALA A 26 -5.37 3.73 -13.86
C ALA A 26 -5.99 3.82 -12.45
N ASP A 27 -5.88 2.76 -11.66
CA ASP A 27 -6.44 2.68 -10.31
C ASP A 27 -5.85 3.76 -9.38
N PHE A 28 -4.55 4.04 -9.50
CA PHE A 28 -3.85 5.07 -8.73
C PHE A 28 -3.81 6.44 -9.42
N ARG A 29 -4.39 6.56 -10.61
CA ARG A 29 -4.40 7.79 -11.43
C ARG A 29 -3.00 8.39 -11.59
N ALA A 30 -2.01 7.52 -11.81
CA ALA A 30 -0.61 7.86 -11.92
C ALA A 30 -0.11 7.62 -13.35
N ASN A 31 0.89 8.39 -13.77
CA ASN A 31 1.60 8.20 -15.05
C ASN A 31 2.99 7.58 -14.85
N ALA A 32 3.40 7.33 -13.61
CA ALA A 32 4.71 6.81 -13.28
C ALA A 32 4.65 5.96 -12.01
N CYS A 33 5.61 5.03 -11.87
CA CYS A 33 5.82 4.28 -10.65
C CYS A 33 7.30 4.05 -10.41
N VAL A 34 7.66 3.80 -9.15
CA VAL A 34 9.01 3.33 -8.78
C VAL A 34 8.98 1.82 -8.74
N VAL A 35 9.81 1.19 -9.57
CA VAL A 35 10.03 -0.25 -9.58
C VAL A 35 11.23 -0.56 -8.71
N ILE A 36 11.05 -1.45 -7.73
CA ILE A 36 12.13 -1.95 -6.89
C ILE A 36 12.75 -3.17 -7.56
N THR A 37 14.01 -3.07 -7.99
CA THR A 37 14.72 -4.12 -8.73
C THR A 37 15.41 -5.13 -7.80
N ASN A 38 15.76 -4.73 -6.58
CA ASN A 38 16.26 -5.61 -5.53
C ASN A 38 15.34 -5.55 -4.30
N GLN A 39 14.40 -6.50 -4.24
CA GLN A 39 13.38 -6.53 -3.20
C GLN A 39 13.95 -6.79 -1.81
N ASP A 40 14.97 -7.64 -1.68
CA ASP A 40 15.52 -7.99 -0.38
C ASP A 40 16.28 -6.82 0.25
N GLU A 41 17.03 -6.08 -0.55
CA GLU A 41 17.71 -4.87 -0.08
C GLU A 41 16.71 -3.76 0.27
N PHE A 42 15.63 -3.61 -0.51
CA PHE A 42 14.53 -2.71 -0.17
C PHE A 42 13.89 -3.07 1.17
N LYS A 43 13.54 -4.35 1.38
CA LYS A 43 12.98 -4.88 2.64
C LYS A 43 13.90 -4.57 3.81
N ARG A 44 15.20 -4.81 3.64
CA ARG A 44 16.22 -4.56 4.66
C ARG A 44 16.27 -3.07 5.03
N ARG A 45 16.32 -2.16 4.05
CA ARG A 45 16.35 -0.70 4.28
C ARG A 45 15.05 -0.22 4.94
N LEU A 46 13.90 -0.68 4.46
CA LEU A 46 12.58 -0.35 5.00
C LEU A 46 12.45 -0.79 6.46
N LEU A 47 12.73 -2.06 6.77
CA LEU A 47 12.69 -2.57 8.14
C LEU A 47 13.68 -1.86 9.04
N SER A 48 14.89 -1.57 8.56
CA SER A 48 15.88 -0.82 9.34
C SER A 48 15.38 0.58 9.69
N ALA A 49 14.82 1.31 8.72
CA ALA A 49 14.26 2.64 8.95
C ALA A 49 13.04 2.60 9.88
N ALA A 50 12.13 1.65 9.66
CA ALA A 50 10.93 1.49 10.49
C ALA A 50 11.27 1.14 11.94
N ARG A 51 12.22 0.21 12.18
CA ARG A 51 12.67 -0.14 13.55
C ARG A 51 13.31 1.02 14.29
N LYS A 52 14.03 1.89 13.58
CA LYS A 52 14.62 3.11 14.15
C LYS A 52 13.56 4.14 14.51
N ALA A 53 12.57 4.33 13.63
CA ALA A 53 11.51 5.31 13.83
C ALA A 53 10.47 4.86 14.88
N MET A 54 10.23 3.55 14.99
CA MET A 54 9.25 2.96 15.89
C MET A 54 9.89 1.85 16.73
N PRO A 55 10.76 2.19 17.70
CA PRO A 55 11.37 1.19 18.57
C PRO A 55 10.31 0.40 19.33
N LYS A 56 10.50 -0.92 19.45
CA LYS A 56 9.60 -1.87 20.15
C LYS A 56 8.23 -2.10 19.50
N TRP A 57 7.91 -1.44 18.39
CA TRP A 57 6.73 -1.78 17.63
C TRP A 57 6.91 -3.13 16.97
N TYR A 58 5.82 -3.90 16.89
CA TYR A 58 5.81 -5.11 16.11
C TYR A 58 5.78 -4.74 14.63
N LEU A 59 6.69 -5.31 13.84
CA LEU A 59 6.80 -5.07 12.41
C LEU A 59 6.78 -6.40 11.67
N GLU A 60 5.86 -6.53 10.73
CA GLU A 60 5.75 -7.70 9.87
C GLU A 60 5.65 -7.26 8.41
N ILE A 61 6.29 -8.00 7.51
CA ILE A 61 6.09 -7.80 6.08
C ILE A 61 5.67 -9.11 5.41
N GLY A 62 4.58 -9.06 4.65
CA GLY A 62 3.95 -10.24 4.09
C GLY A 62 3.02 -9.94 2.92
N MET A 63 2.62 -10.99 2.21
CA MET A 63 1.64 -10.91 1.12
C MET A 63 0.25 -10.62 1.70
N ALA A 64 -0.53 -9.81 0.99
CA ALA A 64 -1.95 -9.69 1.27
C ALA A 64 -2.65 -11.04 1.04
N LYS A 65 -3.56 -11.39 1.94
CA LYS A 65 -4.40 -12.59 1.87
C LYS A 65 -5.75 -12.21 1.27
N TYR A 66 -6.01 -12.69 0.07
CA TYR A 66 -7.22 -12.34 -0.66
C TYR A 66 -8.35 -13.27 -0.28
N ILE A 67 -9.29 -12.74 0.49
CA ILE A 67 -10.39 -13.50 1.07
C ILE A 67 -11.66 -13.23 0.28
N ASP A 68 -12.37 -14.30 -0.04
CA ASP A 68 -13.76 -14.22 -0.46
C ASP A 68 -14.61 -13.84 0.78
N PRO A 69 -15.34 -12.71 0.76
CA PRO A 69 -16.14 -12.25 1.88
C PRO A 69 -17.09 -13.30 2.47
N TYR A 70 -17.55 -14.27 1.68
CA TYR A 70 -18.46 -15.32 2.16
C TYR A 70 -17.79 -16.29 3.13
N PHE A 71 -16.46 -16.40 3.13
CA PHE A 71 -15.71 -17.28 4.03
C PHE A 71 -15.09 -16.55 5.24
N VAL A 72 -15.23 -15.23 5.31
CA VAL A 72 -14.55 -14.43 6.35
C VAL A 72 -14.99 -14.84 7.76
N LEU A 73 -16.27 -15.19 7.97
CA LEU A 73 -16.80 -15.62 9.27
C LEU A 73 -16.12 -16.89 9.82
N GLN A 74 -15.59 -17.75 8.94
CA GLN A 74 -14.87 -18.96 9.34
C GLN A 74 -13.43 -18.65 9.75
N LEU A 75 -12.87 -17.53 9.27
CA LEU A 75 -11.49 -17.12 9.51
C LEU A 75 -11.35 -16.21 10.74
N LEU A 76 -12.35 -15.36 11.00
CA LEU A 76 -12.34 -14.31 12.04
C LEU A 76 -12.06 -14.80 13.47
N PRO A 77 -12.58 -15.95 13.94
CA PRO A 77 -12.38 -16.37 15.32
C PRO A 77 -10.90 -16.56 15.73
N ASN A 78 -9.99 -16.73 14.77
CA ASN A 78 -8.60 -17.10 15.03
C ASN A 78 -7.56 -16.19 14.34
N THR A 79 -7.96 -15.04 13.79
CA THR A 79 -7.09 -14.28 12.86
C THR A 79 -6.11 -13.32 13.55
N GLY A 80 -6.41 -12.80 14.74
CA GLY A 80 -5.50 -11.88 15.44
C GLY A 80 -4.92 -10.77 14.52
N ALA A 81 -3.60 -10.61 14.48
CA ALA A 81 -2.91 -9.64 13.61
C ALA A 81 -2.95 -10.00 12.11
N GLU A 82 -3.26 -11.25 11.74
CA GLU A 82 -3.34 -11.69 10.35
C GLU A 82 -4.46 -10.97 9.57
N ILE A 83 -5.51 -10.50 10.26
CA ILE A 83 -6.58 -9.71 9.63
C ILE A 83 -6.05 -8.45 8.92
N LEU A 84 -4.90 -7.94 9.37
CA LEU A 84 -4.23 -6.77 8.78
C LEU A 84 -3.63 -7.07 7.40
N PHE A 85 -3.52 -8.35 7.04
CA PHE A 85 -3.16 -8.79 5.70
C PHE A 85 -4.37 -9.12 4.84
N PHE A 86 -5.59 -9.14 5.40
CA PHE A 86 -6.77 -9.50 4.63
C PHE A 86 -7.14 -8.39 3.65
N LYS A 87 -7.52 -8.82 2.45
CA LYS A 87 -8.02 -7.95 1.39
C LYS A 87 -9.13 -8.67 0.65
N HIS A 88 -10.12 -7.93 0.18
CA HIS A 88 -11.19 -8.53 -0.62
C HIS A 88 -10.62 -9.14 -1.92
N LEU A 89 -11.05 -10.36 -2.25
CA LEU A 89 -10.66 -11.09 -3.46
C LEU A 89 -10.78 -10.31 -4.78
N ARG A 90 -11.71 -9.35 -4.89
CA ARG A 90 -11.84 -8.49 -6.08
C ARG A 90 -10.55 -7.72 -6.43
N PHE A 91 -9.65 -7.54 -5.47
CA PHE A 91 -8.38 -6.85 -5.63
C PHE A 91 -7.19 -7.80 -5.83
N PHE A 92 -7.42 -9.10 -6.04
CA PHE A 92 -6.35 -10.09 -6.25
C PHE A 92 -5.32 -9.68 -7.30
N TYR A 93 -5.79 -9.01 -8.37
CA TYR A 93 -4.95 -8.49 -9.44
C TYR A 93 -3.90 -7.47 -8.99
N GLN A 94 -4.05 -6.87 -7.80
CA GLN A 94 -3.09 -5.89 -7.28
C GLN A 94 -1.84 -6.54 -6.71
N ASN A 95 -1.86 -7.86 -6.48
CA ASN A 95 -0.70 -8.64 -6.04
C ASN A 95 0.12 -7.95 -4.94
N GLU A 96 -0.56 -7.57 -3.87
CA GLU A 96 -0.07 -6.66 -2.83
C GLU A 96 0.81 -7.33 -1.78
N TRP A 97 1.83 -6.58 -1.38
CA TRP A 97 2.70 -6.84 -0.24
C TRP A 97 2.53 -5.73 0.80
N ARG A 98 2.51 -6.05 2.09
CA ARG A 98 2.19 -5.12 3.18
C ARG A 98 3.28 -5.14 4.24
N LEU A 99 3.76 -3.96 4.63
CA LEU A 99 4.37 -3.74 5.95
C LEU A 99 3.27 -3.35 6.93
N VAL A 100 3.13 -4.13 7.99
CA VAL A 100 2.24 -3.86 9.12
C VAL A 100 3.09 -3.44 10.31
N ALA A 101 2.70 -2.36 10.98
CA ALA A 101 3.31 -1.95 12.25
C ALA A 101 2.26 -1.81 13.35
N LEU A 102 2.37 -2.62 14.39
CA LEU A 102 1.48 -2.59 15.54
C LEU A 102 2.17 -1.97 16.76
N PRO A 103 1.48 -1.07 17.49
CA PRO A 103 2.03 -0.51 18.71
C PRO A 103 2.18 -1.60 19.77
N PRO A 104 3.15 -1.46 20.69
CA PRO A 104 3.21 -2.32 21.87
C PRO A 104 1.96 -2.10 22.75
N PRO A 105 1.64 -3.05 23.65
CA PRO A 105 0.49 -2.92 24.55
C PRO A 105 0.52 -1.60 25.33
N ASN A 106 -0.65 -0.97 25.51
CA ASN A 106 -0.84 0.29 26.21
C ASN A 106 -0.19 1.54 25.57
N CYS A 107 0.28 1.45 24.32
CA CYS A 107 0.64 2.63 23.54
C CYS A 107 -0.52 3.06 22.63
N HIS A 108 -0.70 4.37 22.49
CA HIS A 108 -1.61 4.93 21.50
C HIS A 108 -1.12 4.58 20.08
N GLY A 109 -2.07 4.38 19.18
CA GLY A 109 -1.80 4.11 17.77
C GLY A 109 -1.24 5.34 17.03
N PRO A 110 -1.12 5.25 15.69
CA PRO A 110 -0.68 6.37 14.86
C PRO A 110 -1.57 7.61 15.01
N GLU A 111 -0.96 8.78 15.26
CA GLU A 111 -1.63 10.09 15.29
C GLU A 111 -1.58 10.82 13.93
N GLY A 112 -0.83 10.29 12.96
CA GLY A 112 -0.61 10.91 11.66
C GLY A 112 0.29 10.07 10.77
N PRO A 113 0.69 10.57 9.59
CA PRO A 113 1.59 9.86 8.70
C PRO A 113 3.01 9.76 9.27
N LEU A 114 3.65 8.59 9.10
CA LEU A 114 5.05 8.38 9.42
C LEU A 114 5.93 8.51 8.17
N TYR A 115 6.95 9.36 8.24
CA TYR A 115 7.92 9.54 7.17
C TYR A 115 9.22 8.77 7.47
N LEU A 116 9.58 7.82 6.59
CA LEU A 116 10.80 7.03 6.71
C LEU A 116 11.84 7.47 5.68
N LYS A 117 13.09 7.65 6.12
CA LYS A 117 14.22 7.94 5.24
C LYS A 117 14.98 6.64 4.95
N LEU A 118 14.86 6.12 3.73
CA LEU A 118 15.51 4.87 3.31
C LEU A 118 16.95 5.04 2.80
N GLY A 119 17.35 6.28 2.51
CA GLY A 119 18.65 6.59 1.88
C GLY A 119 18.54 6.73 0.37
N ASP A 120 19.68 6.68 -0.32
CA ASP A 120 19.70 6.57 -1.78
C ASP A 120 19.07 5.23 -2.20
N MET A 121 18.33 5.23 -3.30
CA MET A 121 17.61 4.08 -3.82
C MET A 121 17.96 3.77 -5.27
N ARG A 122 18.83 4.57 -5.90
CA ARG A 122 19.18 4.45 -7.33
C ARG A 122 19.85 3.12 -7.67
N ASP A 123 20.44 2.45 -6.70
CA ASP A 123 21.08 1.14 -6.83
C ASP A 123 20.07 -0.03 -6.83
N ILE A 124 18.85 0.20 -6.33
CA ILE A 124 17.82 -0.84 -6.15
C ILE A 124 16.45 -0.47 -6.71
N SER A 125 16.35 0.63 -7.45
CA SER A 125 15.09 1.10 -7.98
C SER A 125 15.24 1.87 -9.28
N GLN A 126 14.14 1.90 -10.04
CA GLN A 126 14.00 2.61 -11.30
C GLN A 126 12.66 3.35 -11.32
N LEU A 127 12.64 4.55 -11.90
CA LEU A 127 11.39 5.23 -12.24
C LEU A 127 10.94 4.78 -13.64
N ILE A 128 9.72 4.25 -13.73
CA ILE A 128 9.05 3.95 -14.99
C ILE A 128 7.97 5.00 -15.22
N VAL A 129 7.92 5.56 -16.43
CA VAL A 129 6.93 6.57 -16.85
C VAL A 129 6.20 6.06 -18.08
N LEU A 130 4.87 6.07 -18.04
CA LEU A 130 4.04 5.73 -19.20
C LEU A 130 4.16 6.83 -20.25
N ARG A 131 4.42 6.43 -21.50
CA ARG A 131 4.43 7.34 -22.65
C ARG A 131 2.99 7.66 -23.05
N GLY A 132 2.68 8.96 -23.12
CA GLY A 132 1.30 9.43 -23.19
C GLY A 132 0.65 9.32 -21.80
N ASN A 133 0.08 10.41 -21.30
CA ASN A 133 -0.67 10.36 -20.05
C ASN A 133 -2.15 10.12 -20.39
N PRO A 134 -2.64 8.86 -20.43
CA PRO A 134 -4.05 8.59 -20.71
C PRO A 134 -4.99 9.15 -19.62
N PHE A 135 -4.44 9.62 -18.50
CA PHE A 135 -5.17 10.17 -17.36
C PHE A 135 -4.96 11.68 -17.19
N ALA A 136 -4.20 12.34 -18.09
CA ALA A 136 -4.24 13.79 -18.19
C ALA A 136 -5.65 14.15 -18.62
N ARG A 137 -6.36 14.93 -17.78
CA ARG A 137 -7.61 15.55 -18.23
C ARG A 137 -7.30 16.24 -19.55
N GLN A 138 -8.14 16.04 -20.56
CA GLN A 138 -8.23 17.00 -21.65
C GLN A 138 -8.44 18.35 -20.95
N ALA A 139 -7.45 19.24 -21.04
CA ALA A 139 -7.68 20.62 -20.68
C ALA A 139 -8.84 21.07 -21.57
N GLU A 140 -9.97 21.43 -20.96
CA GLU A 140 -11.07 22.06 -21.68
C GLU A 140 -10.46 23.25 -22.43
N VAL A 141 -10.43 23.16 -23.75
CA VAL A 141 -10.08 24.30 -24.59
C VAL A 141 -11.18 25.32 -24.35
N PRO A 142 -10.89 26.52 -23.80
CA PRO A 142 -11.91 27.53 -23.68
C PRO A 142 -12.39 27.85 -25.10
N SER A 143 -13.67 27.60 -25.37
CA SER A 143 -14.27 28.00 -26.64
C SER A 143 -14.12 29.51 -26.74
N CYS A 144 -13.24 29.96 -27.63
CA CYS A 144 -13.13 31.37 -27.98
C CYS A 144 -14.51 31.79 -28.51
N GLY A 145 -15.26 32.53 -27.69
CA GLY A 145 -16.57 33.05 -28.05
C GLY A 145 -16.39 33.96 -29.26
N ALA A 146 -16.85 33.50 -30.41
CA ALA A 146 -16.95 34.32 -31.60
C ALA A 146 -17.98 35.43 -31.33
N LYS A 147 -17.49 36.67 -31.31
CA LYS A 147 -18.29 37.89 -31.36
C LYS A 147 -19.31 37.80 -32.50
N LYS A 148 -20.58 38.09 -32.20
CA LYS A 148 -21.48 38.87 -33.05
C LYS A 148 -22.35 39.74 -32.16
#